data_AF-A0A0E3LKP8-F1
#
_entry.id   AF-A0A0E3LKP8-F1
#
_cell.length_a   1.000
_cell.length_b   1.000
_cell.length_c   1.000
_cell.angle_alpha   90.00
_cell.angle_beta   90.00
_cell.angle_gamma   90.00
#
_symmetry.space_group_name_H-M   'P 1'
#
loop_
_entity.id
_entity.type
_entity.pdbx_description
1 polymer ?
#
loop_
_entity_poly.entity_id
_entity_poly.type
_entity_poly.pdbx_seq_one_letter_code
_entity_poly.pdbx_strand_id
1 'polypeptide(L)'
;MEKALEIASNIQSDYSRSSALSSLVPHFDGHRKAEFMEKALEIASNIQSDYSRAKALCFILSLMRNSPVNKLYFLWRRIIQILKEDTRSNLLSNIITLIPIMNDLGGDETLFEISRAIIDVSNWFP
;
A
#
# COMPACT_ATOMS: atom_id res chain seq x y z
N MET A 1 5.23 3.92 21.06
CA MET A 1 4.80 3.97 19.64
C MET A 1 3.60 4.88 19.43
N GLU A 2 2.57 4.88 20.29
CA GLU A 2 1.34 5.67 20.03
C GLU A 2 1.62 7.16 19.80
N LYS A 3 2.45 7.78 20.66
CA LYS A 3 2.80 9.20 20.55
C LYS A 3 3.49 9.53 19.23
N ALA A 4 4.31 8.64 18.70
CA ALA A 4 4.97 8.84 17.41
C ALA A 4 3.98 8.73 16.25
N LEU A 5 3.01 7.81 16.32
CA LEU A 5 1.91 7.72 15.35
C LEU A 5 1.00 8.94 15.40
N GLU A 6 0.71 9.47 16.59
CA GLU A 6 -0.05 10.71 16.79
C GLU A 6 0.68 11.93 16.19
N ILE A 7 1.99 12.05 16.43
CA ILE A 7 2.79 13.10 15.81
C ILE A 7 2.76 12.96 14.28
N ALA A 8 2.96 11.74 13.75
CA ALA A 8 2.91 11.48 12.32
C ALA A 8 1.54 11.84 11.72
N SER A 9 0.42 11.51 12.38
CA SER A 9 -0.92 11.83 11.89
C SER A 9 -1.19 13.33 11.78
N ASN A 10 -0.57 14.13 12.66
CA ASN A 10 -0.73 15.59 12.73
C ASN A 10 0.23 16.36 11.81
N ILE A 11 1.11 15.68 11.08
CA ILE A 11 1.94 16.32 10.06
C ILE A 11 1.05 16.88 8.95
N GLN A 12 1.18 18.18 8.68
CA GLN A 12 0.36 18.91 7.70
C GLN A 12 0.66 18.51 6.25
N SER A 13 1.94 18.30 5.91
CA SER A 13 2.32 17.85 4.57
C SER A 13 2.01 16.36 4.43
N ASP A 14 1.12 16.02 3.51
CA ASP A 14 0.77 14.64 3.19
C ASP A 14 1.97 13.78 2.78
N TYR A 15 2.89 14.38 2.01
CA TYR A 15 4.13 13.72 1.64
C TYR A 15 4.99 13.41 2.88
N SER A 16 5.14 14.38 3.77
CA SER A 16 5.91 14.21 5.00
C SER A 16 5.24 13.23 5.96
N ARG A 17 3.90 13.21 6.02
CA ARG A 17 3.09 12.26 6.78
C ARG A 17 3.27 10.84 6.26
N SER A 18 3.18 10.65 4.95
CA SER A 18 3.47 9.37 4.27
C SER A 18 4.89 8.89 4.59
N SER A 19 5.89 9.77 4.46
CA SER A 19 7.28 9.46 4.76
C SER A 19 7.52 9.08 6.24
N ALA A 20 6.87 9.81 7.16
CA ALA A 20 6.93 9.50 8.59
C ALA A 20 6.33 8.12 8.89
N LEU A 21 5.16 7.78 8.33
CA LEU A 21 4.58 6.45 8.47
C LEU A 21 5.53 5.37 7.96
N SER A 22 6.11 5.54 6.77
CA SER A 22 7.07 4.58 6.22
C SER A 22 8.31 4.41 7.08
N SER A 23 8.73 5.45 7.78
CA SER A 23 9.86 5.37 8.72
C SER A 23 9.49 4.68 10.03
N LEU A 24 8.23 4.77 10.46
CA LEU A 24 7.78 4.20 11.73
C LEU A 24 7.42 2.70 11.65
N VAL A 25 6.80 2.27 10.55
CA VAL A 25 6.27 0.90 10.42
C VAL A 25 7.32 -0.21 10.63
N PRO A 26 8.59 -0.08 10.15
CA PRO A 26 9.64 -1.06 10.43
C PRO A 26 9.92 -1.28 11.92
N HIS A 27 9.58 -0.31 12.77
CA HIS A 27 9.80 -0.37 14.22
C HIS A 27 8.57 -0.86 15.00
N PHE A 28 7.53 -1.35 14.33
CA PHE A 28 6.40 -1.97 15.03
C PHE A 28 6.77 -3.38 15.48
N ASP A 29 6.94 -3.55 16.78
CA ASP A 29 7.30 -4.80 17.42
C ASP A 29 6.40 -5.13 18.64
N GLY A 30 6.66 -6.30 19.22
CA GLY A 30 5.97 -6.76 20.43
C GLY A 30 4.49 -7.09 20.25
N HIS A 31 3.81 -7.24 21.39
CA HIS A 31 2.41 -7.68 21.48
C HIS A 31 1.39 -6.72 20.84
N ARG A 32 1.79 -5.46 20.60
CA ARG A 32 0.91 -4.41 20.03
C ARG A 32 1.19 -4.11 18.57
N LYS A 33 2.08 -4.87 17.91
CA LYS A 33 2.40 -4.70 16.48
C LYS A 33 1.14 -4.64 15.60
N ALA A 34 0.17 -5.52 15.85
CA ALA A 34 -1.07 -5.55 15.09
C ALA A 34 -1.89 -4.26 15.26
N GLU A 35 -2.02 -3.76 16.49
CA GLU A 35 -2.72 -2.51 16.81
C GLU A 35 -2.04 -1.29 16.14
N PHE A 36 -0.71 -1.18 16.23
CA PHE A 36 0.03 -0.10 15.58
C PHE A 36 -0.08 -0.14 14.06
N MET A 37 -0.13 -1.35 13.50
CA MET A 37 -0.32 -1.53 12.07
C MET A 37 -1.70 -1.07 11.60
N GLU A 38 -2.77 -1.42 12.32
CA GLU A 38 -4.12 -0.93 12.02
C GLU A 38 -4.18 0.60 12.08
N LYS A 39 -3.57 1.21 13.10
CA LYS A 39 -3.51 2.68 13.22
C LYS A 39 -2.71 3.32 12.09
N ALA A 40 -1.58 2.72 11.67
CA ALA A 40 -0.81 3.22 10.53
C ALA A 40 -1.61 3.16 9.21
N LEU A 41 -2.39 2.09 9.01
CA LEU A 41 -3.29 1.95 7.86
C LEU A 41 -4.41 2.99 7.87
N GLU A 42 -4.98 3.27 9.03
CA GLU A 42 -5.99 4.33 9.22
C GLU A 42 -5.40 5.69 8.86
N ILE A 43 -4.25 6.06 9.42
CA ILE A 43 -3.59 7.34 9.15
C ILE A 43 -3.25 7.45 7.65
N ALA A 44 -2.67 6.40 7.07
CA ALA A 44 -2.34 6.37 5.65
C ALA A 44 -3.57 6.58 4.77
N SER A 45 -4.72 6.00 5.15
CA SER A 45 -5.98 6.15 4.41
C SER A 45 -6.57 7.56 4.46
N ASN A 46 -6.26 8.33 5.52
CA ASN A 46 -6.75 9.70 5.70
C ASN A 46 -5.85 10.76 5.03
N ILE A 47 -4.77 10.34 4.37
CA ILE A 47 -3.92 11.21 3.55
C ILE A 47 -4.74 11.73 2.35
N GLN A 48 -4.71 13.05 2.10
CA GLN A 48 -5.58 13.67 1.07
C GLN A 48 -4.98 13.52 -0.32
N SER A 49 -3.68 13.75 -0.46
CA SER A 49 -2.92 13.51 -1.69
C SER A 49 -2.98 12.04 -2.09
N ASP A 50 -3.59 11.74 -3.23
CA ASP A 50 -3.72 10.38 -3.76
C ASP A 50 -2.35 9.69 -3.90
N TYR A 51 -1.38 10.39 -4.46
CA TYR A 51 0.01 9.91 -4.57
C TYR A 51 0.60 9.56 -3.20
N SER A 52 0.48 10.45 -2.21
CA SER A 52 1.07 10.24 -0.88
C SER A 52 0.36 9.11 -0.12
N ARG A 53 -0.97 8.99 -0.29
CA ARG A 53 -1.82 7.93 0.26
C ARG A 53 -1.44 6.57 -0.32
N ALA A 54 -1.39 6.47 -1.65
CA ALA A 54 -1.00 5.27 -2.38
C ALA A 54 0.40 4.80 -1.95
N LYS A 55 1.36 5.72 -1.90
CA LYS A 55 2.75 5.44 -1.49
C LYS A 55 2.83 4.88 -0.07
N ALA A 56 2.14 5.50 0.89
CA ALA A 56 2.11 5.02 2.28
C ALA A 56 1.52 3.61 2.39
N LEU A 57 0.38 3.37 1.73
CA LEU A 57 -0.30 2.08 1.78
C LEU A 57 0.47 0.96 1.09
N CYS A 58 1.08 1.24 -0.08
CA CYS A 58 1.93 0.26 -0.76
C CYS A 58 3.13 -0.13 0.11
N PHE A 59 3.77 0.83 0.76
CA PHE A 59 4.89 0.56 1.66
C PHE A 59 4.46 -0.28 2.86
N ILE A 60 3.35 0.08 3.53
CA ILE A 60 2.81 -0.69 4.65
C ILE A 60 2.51 -2.14 4.21
N LEU A 61 1.88 -2.33 3.05
CA LEU A 61 1.53 -3.66 2.55
C LEU A 61 2.79 -4.51 2.30
N SER A 62 3.84 -3.92 1.74
CA SER A 62 5.12 -4.60 1.49
C SER A 62 5.79 -5.09 2.78
N LEU A 63 5.61 -4.38 3.90
CA LEU A 63 6.11 -4.82 5.21
C LEU A 63 5.22 -5.85 5.89
N MET A 64 3.97 -5.98 5.45
CA MET A 64 3.01 -6.95 5.97
C MET A 64 2.98 -8.27 5.21
N ARG A 65 3.93 -8.48 4.30
CA ARG A 65 4.00 -9.65 3.40
C ARG A 65 3.96 -11.00 4.11
N ASN A 66 4.46 -11.06 5.34
CA ASN A 66 4.46 -12.27 6.18
C ASN A 66 3.20 -12.43 7.04
N SER A 67 2.15 -11.63 6.80
CA SER A 67 0.86 -11.74 7.49
C SER A 67 0.00 -12.84 6.86
N PRO A 68 -1.02 -13.36 7.58
CA PRO A 68 -1.98 -14.29 7.00
C PRO A 68 -2.60 -13.77 5.69
N VAL A 69 -2.74 -14.66 4.70
CA VAL A 69 -3.16 -14.31 3.33
C VAL A 69 -4.51 -13.60 3.27
N ASN A 70 -5.44 -13.90 4.18
CA ASN A 70 -6.73 -13.22 4.28
C ASN A 70 -6.59 -11.74 4.62
N LYS A 71 -5.62 -11.39 5.48
CA LYS A 71 -5.31 -9.99 5.80
C LYS A 71 -4.64 -9.29 4.61
N LEU A 72 -3.74 -10.00 3.92
CA LEU A 72 -3.11 -9.50 2.71
C LEU A 72 -4.16 -9.21 1.61
N TYR A 73 -5.14 -10.10 1.44
CA TYR A 73 -6.24 -9.92 0.48
C TYR A 73 -7.15 -8.74 0.83
N PHE A 74 -7.53 -8.58 2.10
CA PHE A 74 -8.31 -7.43 2.56
C PHE A 74 -7.60 -6.10 2.23
N LEU A 75 -6.31 -6.01 2.52
CA LEU A 75 -5.52 -4.80 2.26
C LEU A 75 -5.30 -4.57 0.77
N TRP A 76 -5.03 -5.63 0.00
CA TRP A 76 -4.93 -5.57 -1.45
C TRP A 76 -6.18 -4.96 -2.08
N ARG A 77 -7.38 -5.42 -1.71
CA ARG A 77 -8.64 -4.85 -2.22
C ARG A 77 -8.78 -3.37 -1.91
N ARG A 78 -8.39 -2.95 -0.71
CA ARG A 78 -8.41 -1.54 -0.29
C ARG A 78 -7.43 -0.69 -1.11
N ILE A 79 -6.24 -1.20 -1.39
CA ILE A 79 -5.24 -0.51 -2.22
C ILE A 79 -5.73 -0.36 -3.66
N ILE A 80 -6.26 -1.42 -4.27
CA ILE A 80 -6.77 -1.35 -5.65
C ILE A 80 -7.89 -0.30 -5.78
N GLN A 81 -8.77 -0.17 -4.78
CA GLN A 81 -9.79 0.87 -4.75
C GLN A 81 -9.24 2.29 -4.66
N ILE A 82 -8.05 2.48 -4.12
CA ILE A 82 -7.39 3.78 -4.03
C ILE A 82 -6.61 4.05 -5.32
N LEU A 83 -5.91 3.04 -5.82
CA LEU A 83 -5.07 3.16 -7.02
C LEU A 83 -5.89 3.39 -8.29
N LYS A 84 -7.15 2.95 -8.35
CA LYS A 84 -8.01 3.14 -9.53
C LYS A 84 -8.30 4.61 -9.85
N GLU A 85 -8.22 5.49 -8.85
CA GLU A 85 -8.46 6.93 -8.99
C GLU A 85 -7.15 7.70 -9.27
N ASP A 86 -6.00 7.01 -9.25
CA ASP A 86 -4.69 7.64 -9.45
C ASP A 86 -4.34 7.77 -10.94
N THR A 87 -3.37 8.62 -11.25
CA THR A 87 -2.87 8.77 -12.62
C THR A 87 -2.27 7.45 -13.13
N ARG A 88 -2.36 7.20 -14.44
CA ARG A 88 -1.76 6.02 -15.08
C ARG A 88 -0.28 5.82 -14.71
N SER A 89 0.49 6.91 -14.65
CA SER A 89 1.92 6.88 -14.29
C SER A 89 2.14 6.38 -12.86
N ASN A 90 1.39 6.92 -11.90
CA ASN A 90 1.49 6.50 -10.50
C ASN A 90 0.97 5.07 -10.31
N LEU A 91 -0.13 4.71 -10.95
CA LEU A 91 -0.67 3.35 -10.93
C LEU A 91 0.39 2.33 -11.40
N LEU A 92 1.10 2.60 -12.50
CA LEU A 92 2.18 1.72 -12.98
C LEU A 92 3.32 1.60 -11.97
N SER A 93 3.76 2.72 -11.37
CA SER A 93 4.79 2.71 -10.32
C SER A 93 4.37 1.89 -9.09
N ASN A 94 3.11 2.05 -8.67
CA ASN A 94 2.54 1.32 -7.54
C ASN A 94 2.41 -0.18 -7.87
N ILE A 95 1.98 -0.55 -9.08
CA ILE A 95 1.91 -1.95 -9.54
C ILE A 95 3.27 -2.62 -9.46
N ILE A 96 4.36 -1.98 -9.90
CA ILE A 96 5.72 -2.53 -9.82
C ILE A 96 6.08 -2.82 -8.36
N THR A 97 5.75 -1.91 -7.44
CA THR A 97 6.04 -2.06 -6.01
C THR A 97 5.27 -3.23 -5.38
N LEU A 98 4.12 -3.58 -5.96
CA LEU A 98 3.22 -4.59 -5.44
C LEU A 98 3.44 -6.00 -6.04
N ILE A 99 4.33 -6.18 -7.02
CA ILE A 99 4.62 -7.49 -7.65
C ILE A 99 4.86 -8.60 -6.61
N PRO A 100 5.70 -8.42 -5.57
CA PRO A 100 5.93 -9.48 -4.58
C PRO A 100 4.64 -9.89 -3.86
N ILE A 101 3.77 -8.92 -3.54
CA ILE A 101 2.50 -9.19 -2.85
C ILE A 101 1.52 -9.90 -3.78
N MET A 102 1.46 -9.51 -5.05
CA MET A 102 0.63 -10.21 -6.04
C MET A 102 1.04 -11.68 -6.17
N ASN A 103 2.36 -11.94 -6.16
CA ASN A 103 2.89 -13.29 -6.14
C ASN A 103 2.48 -14.06 -4.87
N ASP A 104 2.58 -13.43 -3.69
CA ASP A 104 2.19 -14.09 -2.44
C ASP A 104 0.68 -14.38 -2.36
N LEU A 105 -0.15 -13.60 -3.06
CA LEU A 105 -1.60 -13.77 -3.09
C LEU A 105 -2.07 -14.89 -4.02
N GLY A 106 -1.38 -15.13 -5.14
CA GLY A 106 -1.88 -16.05 -6.16
C GLY A 106 -0.83 -16.69 -7.08
N GLY A 107 0.44 -16.64 -6.68
CA GLY A 107 1.57 -17.26 -7.38
C GLY A 107 1.87 -16.65 -8.76
N ASP A 108 2.73 -17.35 -9.49
CA ASP A 108 3.21 -16.91 -10.81
C ASP A 108 2.08 -16.73 -11.83
N GLU A 109 1.04 -17.57 -11.76
CA GLU A 109 -0.14 -17.48 -12.64
C GLU A 109 -0.86 -16.14 -12.49
N THR A 110 -0.98 -15.63 -11.25
CA THR A 110 -1.63 -14.33 -11.01
C THR A 110 -0.83 -13.17 -11.60
N LEU A 111 0.50 -13.23 -11.51
CA LEU A 111 1.36 -12.23 -12.14
C LEU A 111 1.27 -12.28 -13.66
N PHE A 112 1.24 -13.49 -14.24
CA PHE A 112 1.10 -13.68 -15.68
C PHE A 112 -0.21 -13.08 -16.20
N GLU A 113 -1.34 -13.41 -15.59
CA GLU A 113 -2.66 -12.91 -16.00
C GLU A 113 -2.80 -11.39 -15.82
N ILE A 114 -2.28 -10.81 -14.72
CA ILE A 114 -2.24 -9.35 -14.54
C ILE A 114 -1.39 -8.68 -15.62
N SER A 115 -0.22 -9.25 -15.94
CA SER A 115 0.66 -8.69 -16.99
C SER A 115 -0.02 -8.70 -18.36
N ARG A 116 -0.75 -9.77 -18.70
CA ARG A 116 -1.53 -9.87 -19.94
C ARG A 116 -2.66 -8.84 -19.96
N ALA A 117 -3.42 -8.70 -18.88
CA ALA A 117 -4.47 -7.69 -18.79
C ALA A 117 -3.94 -6.25 -19.01
N ILE A 118 -2.76 -5.92 -18.47
CA ILE A 118 -2.12 -4.61 -18.69
C ILE A 118 -1.69 -4.41 -20.15
N ILE A 119 -1.13 -5.44 -20.79
CA ILE A 119 -0.74 -5.41 -22.21
C ILE A 119 -1.98 -5.23 -23.09
N ASP A 120 -3.03 -6.01 -22.85
CA ASP A 120 -4.27 -5.97 -23.63
C ASP A 120 -4.92 -4.58 -23.56
N VAL A 121 -5.03 -4.00 -22.36
CA VAL A 121 -5.54 -2.62 -22.18
C VAL A 121 -4.64 -1.58 -22.86
N SER A 122 -3.32 -1.80 -22.91
CA SER A 122 -2.40 -0.89 -23.60
C SER A 122 -2.52 -0.96 -25.13
N ASN A 123 -2.98 -2.09 -25.67
CA ASN A 123 -3.21 -2.27 -27.10
C ASN A 123 -4.60 -1.78 -27.56
N TRP A 124 -5.53 -1.50 -26.64
CA TRP A 124 -6.88 -1.03 -26.96
C TRP A 124 -6.98 0.45 -27.36
N PHE A 125 -5.93 1.23 -27.11
CA PHE A 125 -5.87 2.64 -27.49
C PHE A 125 -4.60 2.90 -28.31
N PRO A 126 -4.71 3.12 -29.64
CA PRO A 126 -3.58 3.49 -30.48
C PRO A 126 -3.04 4.89 -30.21
#